data_AF-A0A929SRJ5-F1
#
_entry.id   AF-A0A929SRJ5-F1
#
_cell.length_a   1.000
_cell.length_b   1.000
_cell.length_c   1.000
_cell.angle_alpha   90.00
_cell.angle_beta   90.00
_cell.angle_gamma   90.00
#
_symmetry.space_group_name_H-M   'P 1'
#
loop_
_entity.id
_entity.type
_entity.pdbx_description
1 polymer ?
#
loop_
_entity_poly.entity_id
_entity_poly.type
_entity_poly.pdbx_seq_one_letter_code
_entity_poly.pdbx_strand_id
1 'polypeptide(L)'
;MENKYTLEEIVKVLSEFKDVMNYIRQNQSVWDSTVQECDKAFGDIRHYCELQYPTERKDKTKVVKLIHDTSVLRRQCKDYLEVLNPLFESGLLDMKQINNIAHVINQIKKNQDKQRVYKPRVLEDLFVGK
;
A
#
# COMPACT_ATOMS: atom_id res chain seq x y z
N MET A 1 -25.20 23.09 -8.41
CA MET A 1 -24.67 21.74 -8.13
C MET A 1 -23.75 21.89 -6.94
N GLU A 2 -24.12 21.33 -5.80
CA GLU A 2 -23.17 21.15 -4.70
C GLU A 2 -22.16 20.08 -5.14
N ASN A 3 -20.93 20.51 -5.42
CA ASN A 3 -19.89 19.57 -5.81
C ASN A 3 -19.37 18.90 -4.54
N LYS A 4 -19.57 17.58 -4.44
CA LYS A 4 -19.10 16.76 -3.31
C LYS A 4 -17.58 16.79 -3.12
N TYR A 5 -16.83 17.10 -4.18
CA TYR A 5 -15.38 17.20 -4.16
C TYR A 5 -14.91 18.40 -4.96
N THR A 6 -13.87 19.05 -4.46
CA THR A 6 -13.06 20.03 -5.18
C THR A 6 -12.01 19.34 -6.05
N LEU A 7 -11.45 20.06 -7.04
CA LEU A 7 -10.36 19.54 -7.87
C LEU A 7 -9.12 19.19 -7.05
N GLU A 8 -8.82 19.99 -6.03
CA GLU A 8 -7.70 19.76 -5.11
C GLU A 8 -7.89 18.47 -4.30
N GLU A 9 -9.09 18.24 -3.78
CA GLU A 9 -9.42 17.00 -3.05
C GLU A 9 -9.32 15.77 -3.95
N ILE A 10 -9.77 15.86 -5.20
CA ILE A 10 -9.64 14.76 -6.17
C ILE A 10 -8.16 14.42 -6.38
N VAL A 11 -7.31 15.43 -6.61
CA VAL A 11 -5.87 15.23 -6.81
C VAL A 11 -5.22 14.62 -5.57
N LYS A 12 -5.62 15.06 -4.38
CA LYS A 12 -5.13 14.54 -3.10
C LYS A 12 -5.48 13.06 -2.93
N VAL A 13 -6.77 12.71 -3.06
CA VAL A 13 -7.25 11.33 -2.90
C VAL A 13 -6.60 10.37 -3.90
N LEU A 14 -6.42 10.80 -5.16
CA LEU A 14 -5.73 9.99 -6.17
C LEU A 14 -4.25 9.78 -5.82
N SER A 15 -3.59 10.79 -5.24
CA SER A 15 -2.20 10.69 -4.81
C SER A 15 -2.07 9.72 -3.63
N GLU A 16 -2.94 9.83 -2.62
CA GLU A 16 -2.99 8.90 -1.49
C GLU A 16 -3.28 7.47 -1.94
N PHE A 17 -4.20 7.28 -2.89
CA PHE A 17 -4.49 5.97 -3.47
C PHE A 17 -3.26 5.34 -4.13
N LYS A 18 -2.50 6.14 -4.91
CA LYS A 18 -1.23 5.70 -5.50
C LYS A 18 -0.22 5.28 -4.43
N ASP A 19 -0.10 6.03 -3.35
CA ASP A 19 0.84 5.73 -2.28
C ASP A 19 0.46 4.44 -1.55
N VAL A 20 -0.84 4.21 -1.31
CA VAL A 20 -1.36 2.95 -0.75
C VAL A 20 -1.04 1.77 -1.66
N MET A 21 -1.26 1.88 -2.97
CA MET A 21 -0.93 0.80 -3.90
C MET A 21 0.58 0.49 -3.92
N ASN A 22 1.43 1.52 -3.87
CA ASN A 22 2.87 1.31 -3.76
C ASN A 22 3.27 0.61 -2.46
N TYR A 23 2.70 1.04 -1.34
CA TYR A 23 2.93 0.43 -0.05
C TYR A 23 2.56 -1.05 -0.05
N ILE A 24 1.36 -1.38 -0.54
CA ILE A 24 0.88 -2.78 -0.59
C ILE A 24 1.78 -3.62 -1.49
N ARG A 25 2.12 -3.13 -2.69
CA ARG A 25 3.01 -3.81 -3.63
C ARG A 25 4.38 -4.12 -3.02
N GLN A 26 4.99 -3.15 -2.34
CA GLN A 26 6.31 -3.33 -1.73
C GLN A 26 6.27 -4.32 -0.57
N ASN A 27 5.23 -4.24 0.26
CA ASN A 27 5.11 -5.08 1.45
C ASN A 27 4.59 -6.50 1.16
N GLN A 28 3.99 -6.77 0.00
CA GLN A 28 3.55 -8.12 -0.35
C GLN A 28 4.67 -9.16 -0.20
N SER A 29 5.84 -8.86 -0.76
CA SER A 29 7.01 -9.74 -0.66
C SER A 29 7.55 -9.88 0.77
N VAL A 30 7.44 -8.81 1.56
CA VAL A 30 7.87 -8.78 2.96
C VAL A 30 6.95 -9.66 3.79
N TRP A 31 5.63 -9.52 3.65
CA TRP A 31 4.67 -10.35 4.39
C TRP A 31 4.82 -11.82 4.06
N ASP A 32 5.02 -12.18 2.78
CA ASP A 32 5.24 -13.57 2.38
C ASP A 32 6.54 -14.11 2.97
N SER A 33 7.63 -13.35 2.88
CA SER A 33 8.93 -13.72 3.46
C SER A 33 8.84 -13.90 4.97
N THR A 34 8.16 -12.99 5.68
CA THR A 34 7.95 -13.10 7.13
C THR A 34 7.16 -14.35 7.50
N VAL A 35 6.14 -14.74 6.73
CA VAL A 35 5.40 -15.99 6.97
C VAL A 35 6.33 -17.20 6.85
N GLN A 36 7.18 -17.23 5.81
CA GLN A 36 8.17 -18.30 5.62
C GLN A 36 9.23 -18.33 6.73
N GLU A 37 9.69 -17.17 7.18
CA GLU A 37 10.63 -17.05 8.31
C GLU A 37 10.00 -17.54 9.61
N CYS A 38 8.74 -17.20 9.89
CA CYS A 38 8.01 -17.72 11.03
C CYS A 38 7.87 -19.25 10.98
N ASP A 39 7.64 -19.83 9.81
CA ASP A 39 7.58 -21.29 9.63
C ASP A 39 8.93 -21.96 9.94
N LYS A 40 10.05 -21.33 9.56
CA LYS A 40 11.39 -21.78 9.95
C LYS A 40 11.63 -21.65 11.45
N ALA A 41 11.24 -20.53 12.05
CA ALA A 41 11.37 -20.30 13.49
C ALA A 41 10.57 -21.32 14.31
N PHE A 42 9.40 -21.77 13.84
CA PHE A 42 8.70 -22.89 14.46
C PHE A 42 9.48 -24.20 14.39
N GLY A 43 10.16 -24.46 13.27
CA GLY A 43 11.09 -25.57 13.14
C GLY A 43 12.22 -25.51 14.18
N ASP A 44 12.83 -24.35 14.34
CA ASP A 44 13.91 -24.13 15.31
C ASP A 44 13.42 -24.35 16.75
N ILE A 45 12.25 -23.82 17.12
CA ILE A 45 11.65 -24.02 18.44
C ILE A 45 11.39 -25.51 18.68
N ARG A 46 10.88 -26.23 17.68
CA ARG A 46 10.62 -27.66 17.77
C ARG A 46 11.92 -28.45 17.98
N HIS A 47 12.94 -28.18 17.18
CA HIS A 47 14.24 -28.85 17.30
C HIS A 47 14.96 -28.51 18.61
N TYR A 48 14.82 -27.28 19.11
CA TYR A 48 15.30 -26.91 20.43
C TYR A 48 14.65 -27.78 21.51
N CYS A 49 13.32 -27.95 21.48
CA CYS A 49 12.63 -28.82 22.44
C CYS A 49 13.01 -30.30 22.32
N GLU A 50 13.35 -30.77 21.12
CA GLU A 50 13.77 -32.16 20.86
C GLU A 50 15.19 -32.43 21.38
N LEU A 51 16.14 -31.54 21.08
CA LEU A 51 17.56 -31.72 21.39
C LEU A 51 17.93 -31.22 22.80
N GLN A 52 17.26 -30.17 23.27
CA GLN A 52 17.53 -29.47 24.52
C GLN A 52 16.22 -29.20 25.27
N TYR A 53 15.50 -30.28 25.61
CA TYR A 53 14.22 -30.17 26.29
C TYR A 53 14.33 -29.31 27.56
N PRO A 54 13.65 -28.15 27.63
CA PRO A 54 13.81 -27.23 28.75
C PRO A 54 13.17 -27.83 30.01
N THR A 55 13.97 -28.04 31.05
CA THR A 55 13.52 -28.57 32.33
C THR A 55 13.14 -27.46 33.31
N GLU A 56 13.86 -26.34 33.27
CA GLU A 56 13.63 -25.17 34.11
C GLU A 56 12.40 -24.36 33.70
N ARG A 57 11.70 -23.78 34.69
CA ARG A 57 10.51 -22.96 34.46
C ARG A 57 10.80 -21.78 33.53
N LYS A 58 11.95 -21.12 33.70
CA LYS A 58 12.34 -19.93 32.92
C LYS A 58 12.43 -20.25 31.43
N ASP A 59 13.06 -21.37 31.09
CA ASP A 59 13.27 -21.77 29.69
C ASP A 59 11.97 -22.26 29.05
N LYS A 60 11.12 -22.96 29.81
CA LYS A 60 9.75 -23.30 29.37
C LYS A 60 8.95 -22.04 29.04
N THR A 61 8.98 -21.02 29.89
CA THR A 61 8.31 -19.74 29.63
C THR A 61 8.88 -19.04 28.40
N LYS A 62 10.20 -19.09 28.19
CA LYS A 62 10.85 -18.52 27.00
C LYS A 62 10.35 -19.20 25.72
N VAL A 63 10.30 -20.53 25.69
CA VAL A 63 9.79 -21.30 24.55
C VAL A 63 8.33 -20.95 24.26
N VAL A 64 7.46 -20.95 25.27
CA VAL A 64 6.05 -20.60 25.09
C VAL A 64 5.88 -19.18 24.54
N LYS A 65 6.67 -18.22 25.04
CA LYS A 65 6.65 -16.85 24.54
C LYS A 65 7.10 -16.77 23.08
N LEU A 66 8.16 -17.47 22.69
CA LEU A 66 8.62 -17.52 21.30
C LEU A 66 7.56 -18.11 20.36
N ILE A 67 6.86 -19.18 20.79
CA ILE A 67 5.76 -19.76 20.03
C ILE A 67 4.64 -18.73 19.84
N HIS A 68 4.23 -18.06 20.93
CA HIS A 68 3.18 -17.06 20.88
C HIS A 68 3.54 -15.90 19.94
N ASP A 69 4.70 -15.28 20.14
CA ASP A 69 5.12 -14.10 19.39
C ASP A 69 5.30 -14.42 17.89
N THR A 70 5.88 -15.59 17.57
CA THR A 70 6.02 -16.07 16.19
C THR A 70 4.64 -16.37 15.57
N SER A 71 3.72 -16.98 16.33
CA SER A 71 2.37 -17.28 15.84
C SER A 71 1.56 -16.03 15.55
N VAL A 72 1.65 -15.02 16.42
CA VAL A 72 0.93 -13.75 16.25
C VAL A 72 1.45 -13.02 15.01
N LEU A 73 2.77 -12.88 14.88
CA LEU A 73 3.38 -12.21 13.73
C LEU A 73 3.01 -12.92 12.42
N ARG A 74 3.14 -14.26 12.39
CA ARG A 74 2.77 -15.07 11.23
C ARG A 74 1.30 -14.85 10.85
N ARG A 75 0.39 -14.86 11.83
CA ARG A 75 -1.04 -14.68 11.57
C ARG A 75 -1.32 -13.29 11.00
N GLN A 76 -0.72 -12.24 11.58
CA GLN A 76 -0.87 -10.87 11.08
C GLN A 76 -0.44 -10.75 9.61
N CYS A 77 0.77 -11.24 9.25
CA CYS A 77 1.23 -11.19 7.87
C CYS A 77 0.35 -12.02 6.93
N LYS A 78 -0.11 -13.19 7.37
CA LYS A 78 -1.01 -14.04 6.59
C LYS A 78 -2.38 -13.39 6.39
N ASP A 79 -2.93 -12.71 7.40
CA ASP A 79 -4.19 -11.96 7.30
C ASP A 79 -4.07 -10.83 6.27
N TYR A 80 -2.94 -10.09 6.25
CA TYR A 80 -2.69 -9.10 5.21
C TYR A 80 -2.68 -9.71 3.81
N LEU A 81 -2.02 -10.85 3.64
CA LEU A 81 -1.98 -11.54 2.34
C LEU A 81 -3.37 -12.04 1.90
N GLU A 82 -4.15 -12.62 2.81
CA GLU A 82 -5.49 -13.14 2.53
C GLU A 82 -6.49 -12.02 2.20
N VAL A 83 -6.53 -10.97 3.02
CA VAL A 83 -7.48 -9.85 2.85
C VAL A 83 -7.15 -9.05 1.59
N LEU A 84 -5.87 -8.87 1.26
CA LEU A 84 -5.43 -8.11 0.09
C LEU A 84 -5.31 -8.99 -1.17
N ASN A 85 -5.59 -10.29 -1.09
CA ASN A 85 -5.51 -11.20 -2.24
C ASN A 85 -6.28 -10.73 -3.49
N PRO A 86 -7.53 -10.24 -3.37
CA PRO A 86 -8.24 -9.71 -4.54
C PRO A 86 -7.52 -8.54 -5.21
N LEU A 87 -6.77 -7.75 -4.43
CA LEU A 87 -6.01 -6.62 -4.95
C LEU A 87 -4.73 -7.09 -5.67
N PHE A 88 -4.07 -8.14 -5.17
CA PHE A 88 -2.94 -8.78 -5.86
C PHE A 88 -3.36 -9.39 -7.20
N GLU A 89 -4.54 -10.02 -7.26
CA GLU A 89 -5.07 -10.64 -8.49
C GLU A 89 -5.63 -9.63 -9.49
N SER A 90 -6.04 -8.43 -9.02
CA SER A 90 -6.69 -7.42 -9.87
C SER A 90 -5.79 -6.78 -10.93
N GLY A 91 -4.46 -6.92 -10.82
CA GLY A 91 -3.48 -6.20 -11.66
C GLY A 91 -3.35 -4.70 -11.34
N LEU A 92 -4.12 -4.15 -10.39
CA LEU A 92 -4.04 -2.74 -10.00
C LEU A 92 -2.69 -2.37 -9.37
N LEU A 93 -2.00 -3.34 -8.78
CA LEU A 93 -0.70 -3.18 -8.15
C LEU A 93 0.47 -3.29 -9.13
N ASP A 94 0.20 -3.51 -10.42
CA ASP A 94 1.24 -3.53 -11.45
C ASP A 94 1.93 -2.17 -11.57
N MET A 95 3.25 -2.19 -11.72
CA MET A 95 4.05 -0.97 -11.81
C MET A 95 3.55 -0.10 -12.97
N LYS A 96 3.11 -0.74 -14.06
CA LYS A 96 2.51 -0.08 -15.22
C LYS A 96 1.24 0.69 -14.85
N GLN A 97 0.35 0.09 -14.04
CA GLN A 97 -0.90 0.74 -13.61
C GLN A 97 -0.64 1.88 -12.63
N ILE A 98 0.25 1.67 -11.65
CA ILE A 98 0.65 2.71 -10.70
C ILE A 98 1.29 3.91 -11.45
N ASN A 99 2.13 3.64 -12.45
CA ASN A 99 2.74 4.69 -13.27
C ASN A 99 1.70 5.40 -14.15
N ASN A 100 0.70 4.68 -14.67
CA ASN A 100 -0.41 5.27 -15.39
C ASN A 100 -1.21 6.24 -14.51
N ILE A 101 -1.50 5.85 -13.27
CA ILE A 101 -2.21 6.69 -12.30
C ILE A 101 -1.39 7.94 -11.97
N ALA A 102 -0.07 7.82 -11.79
CA ALA A 102 0.81 8.97 -11.63
C ALA A 102 0.78 9.91 -12.84
N HIS A 103 0.74 9.36 -14.06
CA HIS A 103 0.62 10.14 -15.28
C HIS A 103 -0.72 10.90 -15.34
N VAL A 104 -1.82 10.23 -15.03
CA VAL A 104 -3.17 10.83 -14.96
C VAL A 104 -3.21 11.97 -13.95
N ILE A 105 -2.69 11.77 -12.73
CA ILE A 105 -2.62 12.82 -11.69
C ILE A 105 -1.86 14.05 -12.22
N ASN A 106 -0.73 13.83 -12.89
CA ASN A 106 0.05 14.93 -13.47
C ASN A 106 -0.69 15.66 -14.59
N GLN A 107 -1.46 14.96 -15.41
CA GLN A 107 -2.30 15.59 -16.42
C GLN A 107 -3.42 16.44 -15.79
N ILE A 108 -4.06 15.95 -14.73
CA ILE A 108 -5.10 16.69 -14.00
C ILE A 108 -4.52 17.98 -13.42
N LYS A 109 -3.38 17.91 -12.73
CA LYS A 109 -2.67 19.10 -12.20
C LYS A 109 -2.36 20.10 -13.31
N LYS A 110 -1.76 19.66 -14.42
CA LYS A 110 -1.48 20.52 -15.58
C LYS A 110 -2.73 21.17 -16.15
N ASN A 111 -3.86 20.48 -16.16
CA ASN A 111 -5.12 21.02 -16.67
C ASN A 111 -5.76 22.01 -15.68
N GLN A 112 -5.54 21.84 -14.38
CA GLN A 112 -5.95 22.80 -13.35
C GLN A 112 -5.16 24.11 -13.47
N ASP A 113 -3.85 24.02 -13.76
CA ASP A 113 -2.96 25.17 -13.92
C ASP A 113 -3.15 25.93 -15.24
N LYS A 114 -3.90 25.35 -16.20
CA LYS A 114 -4.21 26.05 -17.45
C LYS A 114 -5.12 27.23 -17.16
N GLN A 115 -4.52 28.42 -17.14
CA GLN A 115 -5.28 29.65 -17.28
C GLN A 115 -6.06 29.61 -18.60
N ARG A 116 -7.36 29.93 -18.53
CA ARG A 116 -8.19 30.07 -19.73
C ARG A 116 -7.74 31.32 -20.49
N VAL A 117 -6.82 31.15 -21.42
CA VAL A 117 -6.44 32.20 -22.37
C VAL A 117 -7.44 32.16 -23.52
N TYR A 118 -8.32 33.16 -23.58
CA TYR A 118 -9.25 33.34 -24.68
C TYR A 118 -8.68 34.36 -25.67
N LYS A 119 -8.49 33.95 -26.92
CA LYS A 119 -8.15 34.86 -28.02
C LYS A 119 -9.41 35.11 -28.85
N PRO A 120 -10.00 36.32 -28.82
CA PRO A 120 -11.16 36.65 -29.63
C PRO A 120 -10.83 36.54 -31.12
N ARG A 121 -11.83 36.18 -31.93
CA ARG A 121 -11.70 35.97 -33.39
C ARG A 121 -12.59 36.88 -34.24
N VAL A 122 -13.59 37.51 -33.63
CA VAL A 122 -14.67 38.22 -34.34
C VAL A 122 -15.00 39.53 -33.63
N LEU A 123 -15.16 39.49 -32.31
CA LEU A 123 -15.45 40.68 -31.49
C LEU A 123 -14.22 41.05 -30.67
N GLU A 124 -13.14 41.44 -31.36
CA GLU A 124 -11.88 41.83 -30.71
C GLU A 124 -12.07 43.07 -29.83
N ASP A 125 -12.90 44.03 -30.27
CA ASP A 125 -13.19 45.28 -29.57
C ASP A 125 -13.80 45.10 -28.17
N LEU A 126 -14.48 43.97 -27.89
CA LEU A 126 -15.00 43.66 -26.54
C LEU A 126 -13.89 43.39 -25.52
N PHE A 127 -12.69 43.08 -25.99
CA PHE A 127 -11.54 42.69 -25.18
C PHE A 127 -10.39 43.70 -25.30
N VAL A 128 -10.54 44.75 -26.11
CA VAL A 128 -9.60 45.89 -26.22
C VAL A 128 -10.13 47.00 -25.30
N GLY A 129 -9.64 47.06 -24.06
CA GLY A 129 -10.10 48.06 -23.09
C GLY A 129 -9.80 47.78 -21.61
N LYS A 130 -8.96 46.79 -21.31
CA LYS A 130 -8.32 46.60 -20.01
C LYS A 130 -6.82 46.46 -20.18
#